data_AF-A0A8I1TG47-F1
#
_entry.id   AF-A0A8I1TG47-F1
#
_cell.length_a   1.000
_cell.length_b   1.000
_cell.length_c   1.000
_cell.angle_alpha   90.00
_cell.angle_beta   90.00
_cell.angle_gamma   90.00
#
_symmetry.space_group_name_H-M   'P 1'
#
loop_
_entity.id
_entity.type
_entity.pdbx_description
1 polymer ?
#
loop_
_entity_poly.entity_id
_entity_poly.type
_entity_poly.pdbx_seq_one_letter_code
_entity_poly.pdbx_strand_id
1 'polypeptide(L)'
;MSESAAVRAMTREEISEIFTALDRLADDIDGLTYKAGREANLRLEDIRALVGDCLPGGFFGRCGACHGVLGTDEEVTADGAGHIYCTTCSITAAPSTVPVSHTAWAGGDRPVCEAFIVSVVRRDGTYDVGPAGAFWWSHTGTPLDIMSYEVVVPAEAPTDWPIDDVGSGDGER
;
A
#
# COMPACT_ATOMS: atom_id res chain seq x y z
N MET A 1 14.28 -36.47 -33.69
CA MET A 1 14.70 -35.06 -33.60
C MET A 1 13.53 -34.29 -33.04
N SER A 2 13.52 -34.00 -31.73
CA SER A 2 12.51 -33.12 -31.14
C SER A 2 12.75 -31.71 -31.65
N GLU A 3 11.76 -31.12 -32.32
CA GLU A 3 11.72 -29.66 -32.51
C GLU A 3 11.75 -29.03 -31.11
N SER A 4 12.88 -28.43 -30.77
CA SER A 4 12.97 -27.53 -29.63
C SER A 4 12.04 -26.37 -29.95
N ALA A 5 10.87 -26.34 -29.31
CA ALA A 5 9.96 -25.22 -29.41
C ALA A 5 10.74 -23.97 -29.01
N ALA A 6 10.91 -23.04 -29.96
CA ALA A 6 11.57 -21.78 -29.68
C ALA A 6 10.83 -21.11 -28.51
N VAL A 7 11.53 -20.93 -27.40
CA VAL A 7 10.99 -20.23 -26.24
C VAL A 7 10.77 -18.79 -26.66
N ARG A 8 9.49 -18.39 -26.80
CA ARG A 8 9.12 -17.02 -27.11
C ARG A 8 9.60 -16.13 -25.95
N ALA A 9 10.29 -15.04 -26.27
CA ALA A 9 10.61 -14.00 -25.29
C ALA A 9 9.31 -13.44 -24.70
N MET A 10 9.27 -13.33 -23.38
CA MET A 10 8.12 -12.75 -22.67
C MET A 10 8.09 -11.24 -22.87
N THR A 11 6.89 -10.68 -23.01
CA THR A 11 6.76 -9.22 -23.00
C THR A 11 6.83 -8.71 -21.56
N ARG A 12 7.10 -7.41 -21.44
CA ARG A 12 7.19 -6.77 -20.13
C ARG A 12 5.86 -6.79 -19.37
N GLU A 13 4.76 -6.65 -20.10
CA GLU A 13 3.41 -6.72 -19.57
C GLU A 13 3.15 -8.12 -18.98
N GLU A 14 3.51 -9.17 -19.73
CA GLU A 14 3.38 -10.56 -19.25
C GLU A 14 4.22 -10.81 -17.99
N ILE A 15 5.45 -10.31 -17.95
CA ILE A 15 6.30 -10.39 -16.76
C ILE A 15 5.64 -9.64 -15.59
N SER A 16 5.07 -8.46 -15.81
CA SER A 16 4.39 -7.67 -14.77
C SER A 16 3.13 -8.35 -14.22
N GLU A 17 2.36 -9.01 -15.08
CA GLU A 17 1.21 -9.82 -14.67
C GLU A 17 1.64 -11.00 -13.78
N ILE A 18 2.75 -11.67 -14.14
CA ILE A 18 3.30 -12.75 -13.32
C ILE A 18 3.74 -12.23 -11.96
N PHE A 19 4.51 -11.14 -11.89
CA PHE A 19 4.88 -10.57 -10.58
C PHE A 19 3.67 -10.20 -9.74
N THR A 20 2.60 -9.70 -10.36
CA THR A 20 1.33 -9.43 -9.65
C THR A 20 0.70 -10.70 -9.10
N ALA A 21 0.74 -11.82 -9.84
CA ALA A 21 0.26 -13.11 -9.35
C ALA A 21 1.17 -13.68 -8.24
N LEU A 22 2.48 -13.52 -8.35
CA LEU A 22 3.43 -13.94 -7.32
C LEU A 22 3.25 -13.15 -6.02
N ASP A 23 2.96 -11.85 -6.09
CA ASP A 23 2.71 -11.04 -4.90
C ASP A 23 1.44 -11.47 -4.16
N ARG A 24 0.36 -11.76 -4.87
CA ARG A 24 -0.85 -12.34 -4.26
C ARG A 24 -0.57 -13.68 -3.59
N LEU A 25 0.26 -14.52 -4.21
CA LEU A 25 0.67 -15.79 -3.62
C LEU A 25 1.55 -15.59 -2.39
N ALA A 26 2.40 -14.55 -2.36
CA ALA A 26 3.15 -14.18 -1.17
C ALA A 26 2.22 -13.79 -0.01
N ASP A 27 1.21 -12.97 -0.29
CA ASP A 27 0.21 -12.57 0.71
C ASP A 27 -0.51 -13.79 1.32
N ASP A 28 -0.90 -14.76 0.48
CA ASP A 28 -1.51 -16.02 0.94
C ASP A 28 -0.53 -16.86 1.79
N ILE A 29 0.75 -16.89 1.44
CA ILE A 29 1.79 -17.62 2.17
C ILE A 29 2.07 -16.98 3.54
N ASP A 30 2.03 -15.65 3.63
CA ASP A 30 2.27 -14.91 4.87
C ASP A 30 1.19 -15.21 5.93
N GLY A 31 0.00 -15.66 5.51
CA GLY A 31 -1.03 -16.19 6.41
C GLY A 31 -0.72 -17.56 7.02
N LEU A 32 0.31 -18.27 6.55
CA LEU A 32 0.69 -19.60 7.04
C LEU A 32 1.59 -19.53 8.29
N THR A 33 1.63 -20.62 9.05
CA THR A 33 2.63 -20.76 10.12
C THR A 33 4.04 -20.65 9.54
N TYR A 34 4.99 -20.07 10.29
CA TYR A 34 6.37 -19.89 9.85
C TYR A 34 7.00 -21.14 9.20
N LYS A 35 6.79 -22.32 9.80
CA LYS A 35 7.34 -23.58 9.29
C LYS A 35 6.77 -23.95 7.91
N ALA A 36 5.48 -23.71 7.69
CA ALA A 36 4.81 -23.97 6.42
C ALA A 36 5.14 -22.89 5.37
N GLY A 37 5.15 -21.63 5.79
CA GLY A 37 5.39 -20.50 4.89
C GLY A 37 6.84 -20.39 4.41
N ARG A 38 7.84 -20.72 5.24
CA ARG A 38 9.26 -20.54 4.91
C ARG A 38 9.68 -21.24 3.61
N GLU A 39 9.32 -22.52 3.44
CA GLU A 39 9.70 -23.27 2.23
C GLU A 39 8.98 -22.73 0.99
N ALA A 40 7.71 -22.34 1.13
CA ALA A 40 6.94 -21.76 0.04
C ALA A 40 7.51 -20.41 -0.39
N ASN A 41 7.87 -19.55 0.57
CA ASN A 41 8.50 -18.26 0.31
C ASN A 41 9.86 -18.42 -0.38
N LEU A 42 10.71 -19.37 0.01
CA LEU A 42 11.98 -19.63 -0.69
C LEU A 42 11.75 -20.00 -2.16
N ARG A 43 10.79 -20.88 -2.45
CA ARG A 43 10.47 -21.24 -3.84
C ARG A 43 9.85 -20.08 -4.62
N LEU A 44 9.08 -19.24 -3.95
CA LEU A 44 8.52 -18.05 -4.57
C LEU A 44 9.62 -17.07 -4.98
N GLU A 45 10.63 -16.88 -4.14
CA GLU A 45 11.82 -16.08 -4.48
C GLU A 45 12.60 -16.68 -5.65
N ASP A 46 12.77 -18.01 -5.70
CA ASP A 46 13.41 -18.67 -6.85
C ASP A 46 12.63 -18.40 -8.15
N ILE A 47 11.29 -18.45 -8.10
CA ILE A 47 10.43 -18.15 -9.26
C ILE A 47 10.55 -16.67 -9.65
N ARG A 48 10.55 -15.75 -8.67
CA ARG A 48 10.74 -14.32 -8.91
C ARG A 48 12.08 -14.05 -9.59
N ALA A 49 13.16 -14.69 -9.15
CA ALA A 49 14.47 -14.56 -9.77
C ALA A 49 14.47 -15.05 -11.22
N LEU A 50 13.93 -16.24 -11.49
CA LEU A 50 13.84 -16.81 -12.84
C LEU A 50 13.02 -15.93 -13.80
N VAL A 51 11.90 -15.40 -13.34
CA VAL A 51 11.06 -14.49 -14.13
C VAL A 51 11.75 -13.14 -14.30
N GLY A 52 12.45 -12.66 -13.28
CA GLY A 52 13.23 -11.44 -13.29
C GLY A 52 14.40 -11.46 -14.28
N ASP A 53 15.05 -12.60 -14.45
CA ASP A 53 16.10 -12.82 -15.46
C ASP A 53 15.59 -12.70 -16.91
N CYS A 54 14.27 -12.71 -17.13
CA CYS A 54 13.69 -12.44 -18.44
C CYS A 54 13.72 -10.94 -18.80
N LEU A 55 14.00 -10.05 -17.84
CA LEU A 55 14.13 -8.61 -18.09
C LEU A 55 15.55 -8.27 -18.57
N PRO A 56 15.69 -7.30 -19.49
CA PRO A 56 16.97 -6.68 -19.77
C PRO A 56 17.65 -6.20 -18.47
N GLY A 57 18.93 -6.54 -18.29
CA GLY A 57 19.67 -6.20 -17.06
C GLY A 57 19.21 -6.94 -15.78
N GLY A 58 18.21 -7.82 -15.85
CA GLY A 58 17.61 -8.48 -14.70
C GLY A 58 16.62 -7.61 -13.93
N PHE A 59 15.95 -8.18 -12.94
CA PHE A 59 14.95 -7.48 -12.13
C PHE A 59 15.58 -6.53 -11.10
N PHE A 60 15.17 -5.27 -11.13
CA PHE A 60 15.54 -4.27 -10.15
C PHE A 60 14.45 -4.05 -9.09
N GLY A 61 13.18 -4.03 -9.51
CA GLY A 61 12.05 -3.87 -8.61
C GLY A 61 10.74 -3.57 -9.34
N ARG A 62 9.74 -3.04 -8.62
CA ARG A 62 8.46 -2.60 -9.18
C ARG A 62 8.24 -1.12 -8.94
N CYS A 63 7.69 -0.42 -9.91
CA CYS A 63 7.31 0.98 -9.75
C CYS A 63 6.22 1.12 -8.68
N GLY A 64 6.43 1.96 -7.67
CA GLY A 64 5.47 2.22 -6.59
C GLY A 64 4.18 2.92 -7.03
N ALA A 65 4.10 3.41 -8.27
CA ALA A 65 2.90 4.08 -8.80
C ALA A 65 2.11 3.19 -9.77
N CYS A 66 2.74 2.66 -10.83
CA CYS A 66 2.04 1.83 -11.83
C CYS A 66 2.20 0.32 -11.61
N HIS A 67 3.03 -0.10 -10.64
CA HIS A 67 3.37 -1.49 -10.36
C HIS A 67 4.01 -2.26 -11.52
N GLY A 68 4.41 -1.58 -12.60
CA GLY A 68 5.21 -2.17 -13.68
C GLY A 68 6.57 -2.63 -13.16
N VAL A 69 7.05 -3.77 -13.67
CA VAL A 69 8.39 -4.29 -13.35
C VAL A 69 9.45 -3.39 -13.96
N LEU A 70 10.57 -3.23 -13.26
CA LEU A 70 11.70 -2.38 -13.62
C LEU A 70 12.96 -3.24 -13.74
N GLY A 71 13.72 -3.01 -14.82
CA GLY A 71 14.99 -3.67 -15.09
C GLY A 71 16.16 -2.92 -14.44
N THR A 72 17.27 -3.60 -14.20
CA THR A 72 18.50 -2.97 -13.66
C THR A 72 19.15 -2.01 -14.66
N ASP A 73 18.81 -2.12 -15.94
CA ASP A 73 19.29 -1.26 -17.01
C ASP A 73 18.48 0.03 -17.19
N GLU A 74 17.50 0.27 -16.31
CA GLU A 74 16.61 1.43 -16.40
C GLU A 74 16.95 2.53 -15.41
N GLU A 75 16.66 3.77 -15.83
CA GLU A 75 16.67 4.90 -14.93
C GLU A 75 15.41 4.86 -14.05
N VAL A 76 15.64 4.91 -12.74
CA VAL A 76 14.59 4.88 -11.72
C VAL A 76 14.83 6.00 -10.72
N THR A 77 13.75 6.51 -10.14
CA THR A 77 13.81 7.50 -9.06
C THR A 77 13.33 6.85 -7.78
N ALA A 78 14.06 6.98 -6.67
CA ALA A 78 13.60 6.53 -5.37
C ALA A 78 13.10 7.71 -4.53
N ASP A 79 12.04 7.52 -3.75
CA ASP A 79 11.63 8.48 -2.72
C ASP A 79 12.41 8.26 -1.40
N GLY A 80 12.14 9.12 -0.39
CA GLY A 80 12.75 8.99 0.93
C GLY A 80 12.29 7.76 1.74
N ALA A 81 11.24 7.07 1.29
CA ALA A 81 10.72 5.85 1.90
C ALA A 81 11.27 4.57 1.23
N GLY A 82 12.05 4.72 0.14
CA GLY A 82 12.62 3.60 -0.61
C GLY A 82 11.71 3.03 -1.70
N HIS A 83 10.57 3.66 -1.99
CA HIS A 83 9.79 3.30 -3.17
C HIS A 83 10.51 3.77 -4.43
N ILE A 84 10.55 2.92 -5.44
CA ILE A 84 11.15 3.24 -6.73
C ILE A 84 10.07 3.56 -7.76
N TYR A 85 10.34 4.48 -8.67
CA TYR A 85 9.41 4.93 -9.68
C TYR A 85 10.07 4.86 -11.05
N CYS A 86 9.32 4.39 -12.06
CA CYS A 86 9.78 4.47 -13.45
C CYS A 86 9.86 5.94 -13.89
N THR A 87 10.65 6.24 -14.91
CA THR A 87 10.82 7.60 -15.45
C THR A 87 9.49 8.28 -15.77
N THR A 88 8.55 7.57 -16.38
CA THR A 88 7.21 8.10 -16.68
C THR A 88 6.48 8.50 -15.40
N CYS A 89 6.43 7.59 -14.43
CA CYS A 89 5.72 7.82 -13.17
C CYS A 89 6.43 8.86 -12.30
N SER A 90 7.75 8.95 -12.32
CA SER A 90 8.49 9.94 -11.52
C SER A 90 8.33 11.36 -12.06
N ILE A 91 8.17 11.52 -13.38
CA ILE A 91 7.86 12.83 -13.99
C ILE A 91 6.41 13.24 -13.71
N THR A 92 5.46 12.30 -13.77
CA THR A 92 4.05 12.58 -13.44
C THR A 92 3.78 12.68 -11.95
N ALA A 93 4.60 12.03 -11.12
CA ALA A 93 4.64 12.20 -9.68
C ALA A 93 5.38 13.50 -9.35
N ALA A 94 4.92 14.61 -9.92
CA ALA A 94 5.18 15.90 -9.33
C ALA A 94 4.75 15.79 -7.84
N PRO A 95 5.63 16.09 -6.88
CA PRO A 95 5.31 15.99 -5.46
C PRO A 95 4.40 17.16 -5.09
N SER A 96 3.11 17.08 -5.45
CA SER A 96 2.04 17.98 -5.00
C SER A 96 0.83 17.82 -5.94
N THR A 97 0.03 16.79 -5.73
CA THR A 97 -1.42 16.98 -5.72
C THR A 97 -1.98 15.93 -4.78
N VAL A 98 -2.29 16.38 -3.57
CA VAL A 98 -3.31 15.82 -2.69
C VAL A 98 -4.32 15.02 -3.52
N PRO A 99 -4.54 13.71 -3.26
CA PRO A 99 -5.56 12.94 -3.96
C PRO A 99 -6.86 13.72 -3.94
N VAL A 100 -7.58 13.76 -5.06
CA VAL A 100 -8.73 14.64 -5.32
C VAL A 100 -9.90 14.46 -4.32
N SER A 101 -9.80 13.53 -3.37
CA SER A 101 -10.76 13.25 -2.29
C SER A 101 -10.32 13.69 -0.89
N HIS A 102 -9.10 14.16 -0.69
CA HIS A 102 -8.65 14.62 0.63
C HIS A 102 -9.30 15.98 0.98
N THR A 103 -10.01 16.01 2.10
CA THR A 103 -10.60 17.20 2.68
C THR A 103 -9.52 17.96 3.45
N ALA A 104 -9.27 19.22 3.08
CA ALA A 104 -8.35 20.09 3.81
C ALA A 104 -8.85 20.32 5.24
N TRP A 105 -7.96 20.27 6.23
CA TRP A 105 -8.30 20.45 7.63
C TRP A 105 -7.51 21.63 8.21
N ALA A 106 -8.23 22.62 8.74
CA ALA A 106 -7.67 23.86 9.27
C ALA A 106 -7.37 23.80 10.78
N GLY A 107 -7.44 22.60 11.40
CA GLY A 107 -7.38 22.42 12.85
C GLY A 107 -8.75 22.45 13.52
N GLY A 108 -8.74 22.39 14.86
CA GLY A 108 -9.94 22.35 15.70
C GLY A 108 -10.23 20.94 16.21
N ASP A 109 -11.51 20.64 16.41
CA ASP A 109 -11.95 19.30 16.80
C ASP A 109 -11.78 18.31 15.66
N ARG A 110 -11.58 17.04 16.02
CA ARG A 110 -11.50 15.93 15.07
C ARG A 110 -12.79 15.86 14.23
N PRO A 111 -12.72 15.98 12.89
CA PRO A 111 -13.90 16.03 12.04
C PRO A 111 -14.49 14.66 11.72
N VAL A 112 -13.81 13.56 12.09
CA VAL A 112 -14.21 12.18 11.79
C VAL A 112 -14.43 11.40 13.09
N CYS A 113 -15.39 10.47 13.11
CA CYS A 113 -15.54 9.56 14.25
C CYS A 113 -14.31 8.64 14.37
N GLU A 114 -13.90 8.32 15.60
CA GLU A 114 -12.71 7.50 15.87
C GLU A 114 -12.70 6.13 15.19
N ALA A 115 -13.89 5.58 14.96
CA ALA A 115 -14.12 4.29 14.35
C ALA A 115 -13.99 4.30 12.82
N PHE A 116 -13.57 5.39 12.17
CA PHE A 116 -13.27 5.36 10.72
C PHE A 116 -11.79 5.16 10.48
N ILE A 117 -11.46 4.42 9.41
CA ILE A 117 -10.12 4.41 8.86
C ILE A 117 -9.97 5.63 7.97
N VAL A 118 -8.96 6.45 8.27
CA VAL A 118 -8.63 7.66 7.51
C VAL A 118 -7.22 7.58 6.96
N SER A 119 -7.03 8.16 5.78
CA SER A 119 -5.72 8.54 5.25
C SER A 119 -5.47 10.00 5.63
N VAL A 120 -4.34 10.31 6.27
CA VAL A 120 -3.97 11.68 6.65
C VAL A 120 -2.69 12.08 5.93
N VAL A 121 -2.65 13.33 5.46
CA VAL A 121 -1.41 13.95 4.95
C VAL A 121 -0.94 14.97 5.96
N ARG A 122 0.32 14.86 6.37
CA ARG A 122 0.95 15.76 7.33
C ARG A 122 1.63 16.95 6.66
N ARG A 123 2.00 17.95 7.46
CA ARG A 123 2.68 19.16 7.00
C ARG A 123 4.03 18.88 6.36
N ASP A 124 4.75 17.87 6.83
CA ASP A 124 6.02 17.41 6.24
C ASP A 124 5.85 16.63 4.93
N GLY A 125 4.62 16.43 4.47
CA GLY A 125 4.28 15.68 3.26
C GLY A 125 4.23 14.17 3.47
N THR A 126 4.47 13.68 4.68
CA THR A 126 4.27 12.26 5.00
C THR A 126 2.77 11.93 5.00
N TYR A 127 2.46 10.68 4.71
CA TYR A 127 1.10 10.15 4.74
C TYR A 127 1.05 8.97 5.71
N ASP A 128 -0.08 8.84 6.42
CA ASP A 128 -0.34 7.70 7.30
C ASP A 128 -1.79 7.24 7.11
N VAL A 129 -2.05 5.94 7.29
CA VAL A 129 -3.40 5.36 7.25
C VAL A 129 -3.68 4.64 8.56
N GLY A 130 -4.85 4.89 9.16
CA GLY A 130 -5.21 4.24 10.41
C GLY A 130 -6.55 4.72 10.97
N PRO A 131 -6.96 4.20 12.14
CA PRO A 131 -8.16 4.67 12.82
C PRO A 131 -8.04 6.17 13.14
N ALA A 132 -9.10 6.95 12.88
CA ALA A 132 -9.12 8.38 13.17
C ALA A 132 -8.84 8.67 14.66
N GLY A 133 -9.17 7.75 15.56
CA GLY A 133 -8.85 7.88 16.99
C GLY A 133 -7.36 7.73 17.34
N ALA A 134 -6.56 7.10 16.49
CA ALA A 134 -5.14 6.88 16.72
C ALA A 134 -4.28 8.10 16.36
N PHE A 135 -4.81 9.03 15.56
CA PHE A 135 -4.08 10.22 15.15
C PHE A 135 -4.18 11.34 16.18
N TRP A 136 -3.07 12.03 16.37
CA TRP A 136 -3.04 13.28 17.10
C TRP A 136 -3.53 14.42 16.18
N TRP A 137 -4.82 14.75 16.29
CA TRP A 137 -5.44 15.83 15.54
C TRP A 137 -4.98 17.18 16.11
N SER A 138 -3.80 17.63 15.68
CA SER A 138 -3.32 19.00 15.93
C SER A 138 -2.97 19.76 14.67
N HIS A 139 -3.05 21.08 14.78
CA HIS A 139 -2.65 22.02 13.75
C HIS A 139 -1.89 23.20 14.39
N THR A 140 -0.77 22.89 15.07
CA THR A 140 0.00 23.83 15.92
C THR A 140 1.19 24.47 15.21
N GLY A 141 1.37 24.21 13.91
CA GLY A 141 2.52 24.61 13.10
C GLY A 141 3.65 23.57 13.08
N THR A 142 3.45 22.39 13.67
CA THR A 142 4.50 21.35 13.73
C THR A 142 4.55 20.52 12.44
N PRO A 143 5.67 19.85 12.14
CA PRO A 143 5.75 18.93 11.00
C PRO A 143 4.71 17.80 11.03
N LEU A 144 4.28 17.42 12.25
CA LEU A 144 3.31 16.35 12.47
C LEU A 144 1.85 16.79 12.35
N ASP A 145 1.59 18.08 12.09
CA ASP A 145 0.24 18.57 11.89
C ASP A 145 -0.44 17.86 10.73
N ILE A 146 -1.69 17.47 10.91
CA ILE A 146 -2.52 16.96 9.80
C ILE A 146 -2.97 18.17 8.97
N MET A 147 -2.74 18.11 7.66
CA MET A 147 -3.12 19.17 6.71
C MET A 147 -4.37 18.80 5.91
N SER A 148 -4.58 17.50 5.66
CA SER A 148 -5.77 16.98 5.01
C SER A 148 -6.03 15.54 5.42
N TYR A 149 -7.28 15.10 5.25
CA TYR A 149 -7.68 13.73 5.51
C TYR A 149 -8.66 13.22 4.46
N GLU A 150 -8.70 11.91 4.26
CA GLU A 150 -9.71 11.19 3.48
C GLU A 150 -10.29 10.06 4.34
N VAL A 151 -11.60 9.86 4.28
CA VAL A 151 -12.27 8.72 4.92
C VAL A 151 -12.23 7.54 3.95
N VAL A 152 -11.51 6.47 4.32
CA VAL A 152 -11.28 5.31 3.44
C VAL A 152 -12.44 4.32 3.56
N VAL A 153 -12.70 3.83 4.77
CA VAL A 153 -13.77 2.89 5.10
C VAL A 153 -14.20 3.07 6.56
N PRO A 154 -15.43 2.67 6.96
CA PRO A 154 -15.73 2.45 8.36
C PRO A 154 -14.74 1.39 8.88
N ALA A 155 -14.07 1.61 10.02
CA ALA A 155 -13.43 0.50 10.69
C ALA A 155 -14.54 -0.49 11.01
N GLU A 156 -14.39 -1.74 10.62
CA GLU A 156 -15.36 -2.77 10.97
C GLU A 156 -15.63 -2.65 12.47
N ALA A 157 -16.90 -2.40 12.82
CA ALA A 157 -17.28 -2.24 14.22
C ALA A 157 -16.70 -3.44 14.97
N PRO A 158 -15.94 -3.23 16.06
CA PRO A 158 -15.38 -4.34 16.81
C PRO A 158 -16.53 -5.29 17.14
N THR A 159 -16.52 -6.50 16.57
CA THR A 159 -17.60 -7.48 16.79
C THR A 159 -17.71 -7.92 18.25
N ASP A 160 -16.73 -7.54 19.07
CA ASP A 160 -16.62 -7.84 20.49
C ASP A 160 -16.76 -6.61 21.42
N TRP A 161 -17.24 -5.45 20.93
CA TRP A 161 -17.56 -4.37 21.87
C TRP A 161 -18.78 -4.78 22.71
N PRO A 162 -18.66 -4.93 24.05
CA PRO A 162 -19.83 -5.19 24.86
C PRO A 162 -20.78 -4.02 24.67
N ILE A 163 -21.96 -4.30 24.09
CA ILE A 163 -23.10 -3.40 24.20
C ILE A 163 -23.44 -3.45 25.68
N ASP A 164 -22.79 -2.60 26.47
CA ASP A 164 -23.26 -2.28 27.81
C ASP A 164 -24.67 -1.74 27.57
N ASP A 165 -25.63 -2.58 27.92
CA ASP A 165 -27.06 -2.37 27.90
C ASP A 165 -27.32 -0.98 28.49
N VAL A 166 -27.47 0.02 27.61
CA VAL A 166 -27.72 1.41 27.99
C VAL A 166 -29.09 1.35 28.65
N GLY A 167 -29.05 1.29 29.98
CA GLY A 167 -30.19 0.99 30.83
C GLY A 167 -31.43 1.69 30.30
N SER A 168 -32.40 0.87 29.91
CA SER A 168 -33.78 1.29 29.72
C SER A 168 -34.25 1.83 31.07
N GLY A 169 -34.02 3.12 31.29
CA GLY A 169 -34.55 3.83 32.43
C GLY A 169 -36.05 3.88 32.26
N ASP A 170 -36.74 2.91 32.85
CA ASP A 170 -38.18 2.93 33.06
C ASP A 170 -38.53 4.17 33.87
N GLY A 171 -38.91 5.22 33.13
CA GLY A 171 -39.58 6.37 33.67
C GLY A 171 -41.02 6.00 34.00
N GLU A 172 -41.25 5.40 35.17
CA GLU A 172 -42.56 5.45 35.82
C GLU A 172 -42.66 6.75 36.64
N ARG A 173 -43.66 7.56 36.30
CA ARG A 173 -44.19 8.67 37.11
C ARG A 173 -45.61 8.31 37.53
#